data_AF-U4K6Z0-F1
#
_entry.id   AF-U4K6Z0-F1
#
_cell.length_a   1.000
_cell.length_b   1.000
_cell.length_c   1.000
_cell.angle_alpha   90.00
_cell.angle_beta   90.00
_cell.angle_gamma   90.00
#
_symmetry.space_group_name_H-M   'P 1'
#
loop_
_entity.id
_entity.type
_entity.pdbx_description
1 polymer ?
#
loop_
_entity_poly.entity_id
_entity_poly.type
_entity_poly.pdbx_seq_one_letter_code
_entity_poly.pdbx_strand_id
1 'polypeptide(L)' 'MKRASSAYRLQMIKEVAIRNQQQPVDDPMASHIRQMLAEDPSKDQKMEDQNRFIGVHFDENAGGWVDDRWSLK' A
#
# COMPACT_ATOMS: atom_id res chain seq x y z
N MET A 1 4.38 -9.09 42.31
CA MET A 1 3.55 -8.19 41.47
C MET A 1 3.44 -8.75 40.05
N LYS A 2 2.40 -9.55 39.74
CA LYS A 2 2.25 -10.17 38.40
C LYS A 2 1.90 -9.17 37.29
N ARG A 3 1.33 -8.02 37.64
CA ARG A 3 0.93 -6.94 36.70
C ARG A 3 2.07 -6.03 36.23
N ALA A 4 3.27 -6.19 36.77
CA ALA A 4 4.45 -5.38 36.42
C ALA A 4 5.52 -6.16 35.65
N SER A 5 5.24 -7.42 35.26
CA SER A 5 6.19 -8.21 34.47
C SER A 5 6.24 -7.70 33.03
N SER A 6 7.41 -7.82 32.40
CA SER A 6 7.60 -7.41 31.00
C SER A 6 6.65 -8.15 30.07
N ALA A 7 6.50 -9.46 30.24
CA ALA A 7 5.60 -10.30 29.46
C ALA A 7 4.14 -9.84 29.56
N TYR A 8 3.67 -9.50 30.77
CA TYR A 8 2.31 -9.01 30.97
C TYR A 8 2.08 -7.66 30.27
N ARG A 9 3.06 -6.74 30.31
CA ARG A 9 2.97 -5.46 29.59
C ARG A 9 2.92 -5.68 28.07
N LEU A 10 3.73 -6.58 27.53
CA LEU A 10 3.70 -6.90 26.10
C LEU A 10 2.36 -7.52 25.68
N GLN A 11 1.77 -8.39 26.52
CA GLN A 11 0.47 -8.96 26.24
C GLN A 11 -0.64 -7.90 26.27
N MET A 12 -0.57 -6.96 27.21
CA MET A 12 -1.46 -5.79 27.27
C MET A 12 -1.34 -4.91 26.02
N ILE A 13 -0.12 -4.58 25.59
CA ILE A 13 0.13 -3.81 24.37
C ILE A 13 -0.44 -4.54 23.15
N LYS A 14 -0.19 -5.85 23.04
CA LYS A 14 -0.71 -6.69 21.96
C LYS A 14 -2.23 -6.65 21.89
N GLU A 15 -2.92 -6.83 23.02
CA GLU A 15 -4.39 -6.78 23.05
C GLU A 15 -4.93 -5.41 22.61
N VAL A 16 -4.32 -4.32 23.08
CA VAL A 16 -4.75 -2.97 22.71
C VAL A 16 -4.51 -2.69 21.23
N ALA A 17 -3.36 -3.10 20.70
CA ALA A 17 -3.03 -2.95 19.28
C ALA A 17 -4.04 -3.71 18.38
N ILE A 18 -4.40 -4.94 18.75
CA ILE A 18 -5.39 -5.75 18.00
C ILE A 18 -6.77 -5.08 18.04
N ARG A 19 -7.22 -4.58 19.20
CA ARG A 19 -8.51 -3.88 19.30
C ARG A 19 -8.55 -2.62 18.44
N ASN A 20 -7.46 -1.85 18.40
CA ASN A 20 -7.37 -0.63 17.59
C ASN A 20 -7.35 -0.92 16.09
N GLN A 21 -6.74 -2.03 15.65
CA GLN A 21 -6.78 -2.45 14.24
C GLN A 21 -8.18 -2.86 13.78
N GLN A 22 -9.00 -3.40 14.69
CA GLN A 22 -10.37 -3.83 14.42
C GLN A 22 -11.39 -2.68 14.47
N GLN A 23 -11.01 -1.51 14.99
CA GLN A 23 -11.91 -0.37 15.01
C GLN A 23 -12.13 0.13 13.58
N PRO A 24 -13.38 0.38 13.17
CA PRO A 24 -13.66 1.01 11.89
C PRO A 24 -13.03 2.40 11.90
N VAL A 25 -12.08 2.63 11.00
CA VAL A 25 -11.50 3.96 10.79
C VAL A 25 -12.49 4.73 9.92
N ASP A 26 -13.02 5.82 10.46
CA ASP A 26 -13.98 6.71 9.77
C ASP A 26 -13.33 7.55 8.66
N ASP A 27 -12.00 7.45 8.49
CA ASP A 27 -11.28 8.07 7.40
C ASP A 27 -11.31 7.19 6.14
N PRO A 28 -11.85 7.70 5.02
CA PRO A 28 -11.86 6.97 3.74
C PRO A 28 -10.44 6.66 3.24
N MET A 29 -9.45 7.52 3.49
CA MET A 29 -8.06 7.29 3.06
C MET A 29 -7.42 6.14 3.84
N ALA A 30 -7.58 6.11 5.17
CA ALA A 30 -7.13 5.00 6.00
C ALA A 30 -7.81 3.67 5.66
N SER A 31 -9.07 3.70 5.21
CA SER A 31 -9.77 2.50 4.73
C SER A 31 -9.19 2.00 3.40
N HIS A 32 -8.88 2.91 2.48
CA HIS A 32 -8.21 2.58 1.22
C HIS A 32 -6.81 2.00 1.44
N ILE A 33 -5.99 2.59 2.33
CA ILE A 33 -4.66 2.05 2.67
C ILE A 33 -4.76 0.65 3.30
N ARG A 34 -5.73 0.43 4.19
CA ARG A 34 -5.95 -0.91 4.78
C ARG A 34 -6.32 -1.94 3.72
N GLN A 35 -7.11 -1.56 2.72
CA GLN A 35 -7.42 -2.42 1.59
C GLN A 35 -6.14 -2.74 0.78
N MET A 36 -5.34 -1.73 0.43
CA MET A 36 -4.08 -1.94 -0.29
C MET A 36 -3.11 -2.86 0.45
N LEU A 37 -3.02 -2.74 1.79
CA LEU A 37 -2.14 -3.59 2.61
C LEU A 37 -2.68 -5.02 2.81
N ALA A 38 -4.01 -5.20 2.72
CA ALA A 38 -4.65 -6.50 2.82
C ALA A 38 -4.63 -7.26 1.48
N GLU A 39 -4.56 -6.53 0.36
CA GLU A 39 -4.33 -7.09 -0.96
C GLU A 39 -2.87 -7.56 -1.06
N ASP A 40 -2.70 -8.82 -1.48
CA ASP A 40 -1.43 -9.53 -1.50
C ASP A 40 -0.37 -8.79 -2.35
N PRO A 41 0.84 -8.47 -1.83
CA PRO A 41 1.92 -7.81 -2.58
C PRO A 41 2.36 -8.58 -3.83
N SER A 42 1.99 -9.86 -3.95
CA SER A 42 2.17 -10.67 -5.17
C SER A 42 1.37 -10.17 -6.37
N LYS A 43 0.31 -9.36 -6.15
CA LYS A 43 -0.51 -8.80 -7.24
C LYS A 43 0.11 -7.55 -7.87
N ASP A 44 0.89 -6.78 -7.10
CA ASP A 44 1.52 -5.54 -7.58
C ASP A 44 2.74 -5.78 -8.49
N GLN A 45 3.36 -6.97 -8.42
CA GLN A 45 4.41 -7.36 -9.35
C GLN A 45 3.95 -7.36 -10.82
N LYS A 46 2.64 -7.38 -11.09
CA LYS A 46 2.11 -7.28 -12.47
C LYS A 46 1.90 -5.84 -12.95
N MET A 47 1.95 -4.84 -12.07
CA MET A 47 1.79 -3.43 -12.47
C MET A 47 3.11 -2.81 -12.91
N GLU A 48 4.26 -3.22 -12.35
CA GLU A 48 5.57 -2.69 -12.77
C GLU A 48 5.94 -3.08 -14.21
N ASP A 49 5.41 -4.17 -14.75
CA ASP A 49 5.64 -4.57 -16.15
C ASP A 49 4.84 -3.74 -17.17
N GLN A 50 3.90 -2.90 -16.72
CA GLN A 50 3.12 -2.02 -17.58
C GLN A 50 3.55 -0.57 -17.37
N ASN A 51 4.74 -0.22 -17.88
CA ASN A 51 5.15 1.16 -18.21
C ASN A 51 4.28 1.78 -19.33
N ARG A 52 3.00 1.45 -19.35
CA ARG A 52 1.99 1.86 -20.32
C ARG A 52 0.75 2.27 -19.55
N PHE A 53 0.56 3.57 -19.46
CA PHE A 53 -0.73 4.14 -19.16
C PHE A 53 -1.44 4.38 -20.50
N ILE A 54 -2.77 4.38 -20.56
CA ILE A 54 -3.51 4.41 -21.84
C ILE A 54 -3.05 5.61 -22.69
N GLY A 55 -2.37 5.32 -23.82
CA GLY A 55 -1.85 6.30 -24.76
C GLY A 55 -0.53 6.99 -24.38
N VAL A 56 0.15 6.52 -23.32
CA VAL A 56 1.40 7.11 -22.80
C VAL A 56 2.32 6.01 -22.27
N HIS A 57 3.59 6.03 -22.64
CA HIS A 57 4.60 5.11 -22.11
C HIS A 57 5.77 5.87 -21.49
N PHE A 58 6.44 5.25 -20.53
CA PHE A 58 7.72 5.77 -20.04
C PHE A 58 8.82 5.43 -21.03
N ASP A 59 9.44 6.45 -21.62
CA ASP A 59 10.59 6.34 -22.51
C ASP A 59 11.85 6.73 -21.72
N GLU A 60 12.67 5.73 -21.36
CA GLU A 60 13.95 5.93 -20.67
C GLU A 60 14.91 6.80 -21.47
N ASN A 61 14.85 6.76 -22.80
CA ASN A 61 15.72 7.55 -23.67
C ASN A 61 15.27 9.02 -23.73
N ALA A 62 13.97 9.29 -23.61
CA ALA A 62 13.44 10.65 -23.43
C ALA A 62 13.54 11.15 -21.97
N GLY A 63 13.80 10.24 -21.02
CA GLY A 63 13.88 10.53 -19.59
C GLY A 63 12.51 10.85 -18.96
N GLY A 64 11.41 10.36 -19.53
CA GLY A 64 10.07 10.75 -19.10
C GLY A 64 8.94 10.01 -19.78
N TRP A 65 7.71 10.42 -19.48
CA TRP A 65 6.49 9.90 -20.10
C TRP A 65 6.23 10.56 -21.46
N VAL A 66 5.95 9.76 -22.49
CA VAL A 66 5.74 10.19 -23.87
C VAL A 66 4.39 9.68 -24.39
N ASP A 67 3.63 10.54 -25.09
CA ASP A 67 2.36 10.16 -25.75
C ASP A 67 2.67 9.25 -26.95
N ASP A 68 1.93 8.16 -27.10
CA ASP A 68 2.11 7.20 -28.20
C ASP A 68 1.90 7.85 -29.59
N ARG A 69 1.23 8.99 -29.67
CA ARG A 69 1.04 9.77 -30.90
C ARG A 69 2.17 10.76 -31.18
N TRP A 70 3.14 10.89 -30.29
CA TRP A 70 4.29 11.80 -30.47
C TRP A 70 5.09 11.50 -31.75
N SER A 71 5.12 10.22 -32.15
CA SER A 71 5.82 9.74 -33.35
C SER A 71 4.95 9.66 -34.62
N LEU A 72 3.63 9.91 -34.52
CA LEU A 72 2.76 10.00 -35.71
C LEU A 72 2.99 11.37 -36.38
N LYS A 73 3.76 11.37 -37.47
CA LYS A 73 3.85 12.47 -38.43
C LYS A 73 2.70 12.43 -39.44
#